data_AF-A0A9E0WJH6-F1
#
_entry.id   AF-A0A9E0WJH6-F1
#
_cell.length_a   1.000
_cell.length_b   1.000
_cell.length_c   1.000
_cell.angle_alpha   90.00
_cell.angle_beta   90.00
_cell.angle_gamma   90.00
#
_symmetry.space_group_name_H-M   'P 1'
#
loop_
_entity.id
_entity.type
_entity.pdbx_description
1 polymer ?
#
loop_
_entity_poly.entity_id
_entity_poly.type
_entity_poly.pdbx_seq_one_letter_code
_entity_poly.pdbx_strand_id
1 'polypeptide(L)'
;HFHAAGGMGFVIRELVAGGLLIGDAAGIGGPISDYAQEPFLQDGQLAWRAAPTQSGDLDVLRPASDPFQPDGGLRLMDGPLGRGVTKASAVKPEHRIVEAPARIFDSQEAFRMAYQAGELNRDVVAVVRFQGPSANGMPELHSLSPILGALQDKGFKVALVTDGRMSGASGKVPSAIHISPEAAKGGALAQVRDGDLLTVNCDAGRLEIDISEIDLAERPLATFRSNEAQSGLGRDLFTAFRSGVSDADTGASLFNLLQSGAIL
;
A
#
# COMPACT_ATOMS: atom_id res chain seq x y z
N HIS A 1 18.94 -16.80 -2.70
CA HIS A 1 17.95 -17.70 -2.10
C HIS A 1 16.74 -17.91 -3.02
N PHE A 2 15.86 -16.92 -3.25
CA PHE A 2 14.69 -17.07 -4.14
C PHE A 2 14.98 -17.67 -5.53
N HIS A 3 15.96 -17.12 -6.26
CA HIS A 3 16.34 -17.67 -7.57
C HIS A 3 16.85 -19.11 -7.49
N ALA A 4 17.66 -19.42 -6.46
CA ALA A 4 18.18 -20.78 -6.24
C ALA A 4 17.09 -21.80 -5.86
N ALA A 5 15.99 -21.34 -5.23
CA ALA A 5 14.83 -22.18 -4.95
C ALA A 5 13.98 -22.48 -6.20
N GLY A 6 14.19 -21.77 -7.32
CA GLY A 6 13.46 -21.96 -8.58
C GLY A 6 13.14 -20.65 -9.32
N GLY A 7 13.13 -19.53 -8.58
CA GLY A 7 13.01 -18.19 -9.16
C GLY A 7 11.73 -17.92 -9.94
N MET A 8 11.80 -16.95 -10.86
CA MET A 8 10.64 -16.53 -11.65
C MET A 8 10.15 -17.60 -12.63
N GLY A 9 11.04 -18.40 -13.21
CA GLY A 9 10.64 -19.47 -14.11
C GLY A 9 9.73 -20.50 -13.42
N PHE A 10 10.03 -20.84 -12.16
CA PHE A 10 9.15 -21.67 -11.33
C PHE A 10 7.80 -20.98 -11.09
N VAL A 11 7.80 -19.72 -10.65
CA VAL A 11 6.55 -18.96 -10.37
C VAL A 11 5.66 -18.89 -11.60
N ILE A 12 6.22 -18.55 -12.76
CA ILE A 12 5.47 -18.44 -14.02
C ILE A 12 4.89 -19.80 -14.40
N ARG A 13 5.66 -20.89 -14.28
CA ARG A 13 5.13 -22.23 -14.53
C ARG A 13 3.95 -22.55 -13.63
N GLU A 14 4.08 -22.34 -12.32
CA GLU A 14 3.02 -22.66 -11.35
C GLU A 14 1.75 -21.84 -11.61
N LEU A 15 1.89 -20.55 -11.91
CA LEU A 15 0.73 -19.68 -12.20
C LEU A 15 0.05 -20.04 -13.52
N VAL A 16 0.80 -20.36 -14.58
CA VAL A 16 0.22 -20.81 -15.85
C VAL A 16 -0.47 -22.17 -15.68
N ALA A 17 0.18 -23.12 -15.02
CA ALA A 17 -0.40 -24.46 -14.77
C ALA A 17 -1.65 -24.38 -13.88
N GLY A 18 -1.70 -23.43 -12.95
CA GLY A 18 -2.86 -23.17 -12.10
C GLY A 18 -3.97 -22.33 -12.75
N GLY A 19 -3.80 -21.90 -14.01
CA GLY A 19 -4.76 -21.01 -14.70
C GLY A 19 -4.86 -19.61 -14.11
N LEU A 20 -3.85 -19.18 -13.34
CA LEU A 20 -3.76 -17.86 -12.69
C LEU A 20 -2.99 -16.84 -13.53
N LEU A 21 -2.34 -17.27 -14.61
CA LEU A 21 -1.61 -16.42 -15.55
C LEU A 21 -1.93 -16.85 -16.98
N ILE A 22 -2.24 -15.87 -17.83
CA ILE A 22 -2.54 -16.05 -19.26
C ILE A 22 -1.24 -16.37 -20.00
N GLY A 23 -0.98 -17.65 -20.25
CA GLY A 23 0.28 -18.13 -20.79
C GLY A 23 0.55 -17.72 -22.24
N ASP A 24 -0.48 -17.57 -23.07
CA ASP A 24 -0.38 -17.21 -24.48
C ASP A 24 -0.31 -15.70 -24.75
N ALA A 25 -0.37 -14.87 -23.69
CA ALA A 25 -0.16 -13.44 -23.79
C ALA A 25 1.24 -13.14 -24.39
N ALA A 26 1.31 -12.17 -25.31
CA ALA A 26 2.54 -11.83 -25.99
C ALA A 26 3.55 -11.14 -25.04
N GLY A 27 4.78 -11.66 -25.02
CA GLY A 27 5.95 -11.01 -24.42
C GLY A 27 7.04 -10.73 -25.46
N ILE A 28 8.10 -10.03 -25.04
CA ILE A 28 9.21 -9.64 -25.93
C ILE A 28 9.92 -10.87 -26.53
N GLY A 29 10.14 -11.91 -25.74
CA GLY A 29 10.82 -13.15 -26.14
C GLY A 29 9.91 -14.28 -26.63
N GLY A 30 8.61 -14.04 -26.83
CA GLY A 30 7.61 -15.09 -27.04
C GLY A 30 6.44 -14.97 -26.06
N PRO A 31 5.49 -15.92 -26.07
CA PRO A 31 4.39 -15.96 -25.11
C PRO A 31 4.89 -16.02 -23.65
N ILE A 32 4.08 -15.55 -22.70
CA ILE A 32 4.42 -15.55 -21.26
C ILE A 32 4.80 -16.94 -20.75
N SER A 33 4.23 -18.02 -21.30
CA SER A 33 4.60 -19.40 -20.98
C SER A 33 6.08 -19.70 -21.23
N ASP A 34 6.74 -19.04 -22.19
CA ASP A 34 8.14 -19.27 -22.50
C ASP A 34 9.08 -18.73 -21.41
N TYR A 35 8.57 -17.83 -20.56
CA TYR A 35 9.30 -17.31 -19.41
C TYR A 35 9.35 -18.32 -18.24
N ALA A 36 8.73 -19.50 -18.38
CA ALA A 36 8.93 -20.66 -17.51
C ALA A 36 10.25 -21.42 -17.81
N GLN A 37 11.24 -20.72 -18.36
CA GLN A 37 12.57 -21.19 -18.70
C GLN A 37 13.62 -20.28 -18.05
N GLU A 38 14.86 -20.77 -17.93
CA GLU A 38 15.99 -20.00 -17.46
C GLU A 38 17.15 -20.02 -18.45
N PRO A 39 17.86 -18.89 -18.61
CA PRO A 39 19.02 -18.83 -19.48
C PRO A 39 20.20 -19.50 -18.78
N PHE A 40 21.02 -20.22 -19.53
CA PHE A 40 22.26 -20.79 -19.03
C PHE A 40 23.33 -20.78 -20.13
N LEU A 41 24.59 -20.94 -19.71
CA LEU A 41 25.71 -21.02 -20.63
C LEU A 41 26.04 -22.49 -20.89
N GLN A 42 25.89 -22.94 -22.13
CA GLN A 42 26.26 -24.26 -22.59
C GLN A 42 27.45 -24.13 -23.55
N ASP A 43 28.61 -24.66 -23.16
CA ASP A 43 29.84 -24.63 -23.98
C ASP A 43 30.21 -23.22 -24.50
N GLY A 44 29.97 -22.19 -23.68
CA GLY A 44 30.23 -20.79 -24.03
C GLY A 44 29.13 -20.12 -24.87
N GLN A 45 28.03 -20.81 -25.16
CA GLN A 45 26.88 -20.29 -25.90
C GLN A 45 25.66 -20.12 -24.99
N LEU A 46 24.88 -19.06 -25.23
CA LEU A 46 23.61 -18.84 -24.54
C LEU A 46 22.60 -19.91 -24.98
N ALA A 47 22.05 -20.63 -24.01
CA ALA A 47 20.98 -21.60 -24.19
C ALA A 47 19.87 -21.36 -23.16
N TRP A 48 18.72 -22.00 -23.37
CA TRP A 48 17.57 -21.95 -22.48
C TRP A 48 17.18 -23.36 -22.05
N ARG A 49 16.79 -23.51 -20.78
CA ARG A 49 16.29 -24.77 -20.23
C ARG A 49 15.03 -24.53 -19.41
N ALA A 50 14.21 -25.57 -19.25
CA ALA A 50 13.02 -25.50 -18.43
C ALA A 50 13.35 -25.16 -16.97
N ALA A 51 12.50 -24.36 -16.33
CA ALA A 51 12.61 -24.07 -14.91
C ALA A 51 12.42 -25.33 -14.04
N PRO A 52 13.03 -25.42 -12.84
CA PRO A 52 12.96 -26.61 -11.98
C PRO A 52 11.53 -27.00 -11.62
N THR A 53 11.13 -28.27 -11.79
CA THR A 53 9.74 -28.74 -11.51
C THR A 53 9.36 -28.76 -10.04
N GLN A 54 10.33 -28.62 -9.14
CA GLN A 54 10.16 -28.58 -7.69
C GLN A 54 10.91 -27.38 -7.13
N SER A 55 10.41 -26.82 -6.04
CA SER A 55 11.13 -25.79 -5.31
C SER A 55 12.34 -26.41 -4.58
N GLY A 56 13.46 -25.71 -4.62
CA GLY A 56 14.65 -26.05 -3.83
C GLY A 56 14.54 -25.68 -2.35
N ASP A 57 13.55 -24.86 -1.96
CA ASP A 57 13.34 -24.41 -0.59
C ASP A 57 11.88 -23.95 -0.37
N LEU A 58 11.08 -24.76 0.34
CA LEU A 58 9.66 -24.49 0.61
C LEU A 58 9.42 -23.41 1.67
N ASP A 59 10.45 -22.98 2.40
CA ASP A 59 10.36 -21.81 3.29
C ASP A 59 10.54 -20.50 2.51
N VAL A 60 11.00 -20.58 1.26
CA VAL A 60 11.24 -19.42 0.38
C VAL A 60 10.29 -19.37 -0.81
N LEU A 61 10.00 -20.51 -1.45
CA LEU A 61 9.20 -20.60 -2.66
C LEU A 61 8.36 -21.88 -2.63
N ARG A 62 7.04 -21.76 -2.71
CA ARG A 62 6.12 -22.90 -2.66
C ARG A 62 5.34 -23.08 -3.97
N PRO A 63 4.92 -24.31 -4.30
CA PRO A 63 4.02 -24.55 -5.42
C PRO A 63 2.65 -23.90 -5.20
N ALA A 64 1.91 -23.66 -6.28
CA ALA A 64 0.57 -23.05 -6.20
C ALA A 64 -0.44 -23.92 -5.42
N SER A 65 -0.17 -25.23 -5.31
CA SER A 65 -1.00 -26.19 -4.56
C SER A 65 -0.78 -26.17 -3.04
N ASP A 66 0.33 -25.60 -2.55
CA ASP A 66 0.64 -25.43 -1.12
C ASP A 66 1.20 -24.02 -0.86
N PRO A 67 0.43 -22.95 -1.09
CA PRO A 67 0.95 -21.60 -0.97
C PRO A 67 1.15 -21.22 0.50
N PHE A 68 1.99 -20.20 0.76
CA PHE A 68 2.13 -19.64 2.12
C PHE A 68 0.79 -19.13 2.68
N GLN A 69 -0.04 -18.54 1.82
CA GLN A 69 -1.39 -18.07 2.12
C GLN A 69 -2.28 -18.28 0.88
N PRO A 70 -3.59 -18.49 1.07
CA PRO A 70 -4.53 -18.68 -0.04
C PRO A 70 -4.75 -17.41 -0.87
N ASP A 71 -4.43 -16.23 -0.34
CA ASP A 71 -4.50 -14.96 -1.05
C ASP A 71 -3.23 -14.10 -0.79
N GLY A 72 -2.97 -13.13 -1.67
CA GLY A 72 -1.77 -12.27 -1.59
C GLY A 72 -1.83 -11.17 -0.52
N GLY A 73 -2.93 -11.07 0.22
CA GLY A 73 -3.15 -10.10 1.29
C GLY A 73 -3.42 -8.67 0.85
N LEU A 74 -3.43 -8.36 -0.46
CA LEU A 74 -3.81 -7.04 -0.97
C LEU A 74 -5.33 -6.96 -1.09
N ARG A 75 -5.95 -5.98 -0.42
CA ARG A 75 -7.40 -5.76 -0.48
C ARG A 75 -7.70 -4.29 -0.73
N LEU A 76 -8.78 -4.03 -1.48
CA LEU A 76 -9.36 -2.69 -1.57
C LEU A 76 -9.87 -2.31 -0.18
N MET A 77 -9.62 -1.08 0.22
CA MET A 77 -10.21 -0.45 1.38
C MET A 77 -11.22 0.58 0.90
N ASP A 78 -12.46 0.53 1.37
CA ASP A 78 -13.54 1.41 0.94
C ASP A 78 -14.42 1.84 2.12
N GLY A 79 -15.04 3.01 2.01
CA GLY A 79 -15.90 3.56 3.06
C GLY A 79 -16.03 5.09 3.01
N PRO A 80 -16.68 5.69 4.02
CA PRO A 80 -16.96 7.14 4.06
C PRO A 80 -15.71 8.04 4.01
N LEU A 81 -14.53 7.51 4.34
CA LEU A 81 -13.27 8.27 4.26
C LEU A 81 -12.59 8.21 2.88
N GLY A 82 -13.16 7.48 1.92
CA GLY A 82 -12.63 7.29 0.57
C GLY A 82 -12.13 5.87 0.31
N ARG A 83 -11.45 5.72 -0.82
CA ARG A 83 -10.91 4.44 -1.30
C ARG A 83 -9.40 4.38 -1.15
N GLY A 84 -8.87 3.24 -0.78
CA GLY A 84 -7.43 2.98 -0.75
C GLY A 84 -7.16 1.49 -0.78
N VAL A 85 -6.00 1.09 -0.25
CA VAL A 85 -5.63 -0.32 -0.19
C VAL A 85 -5.04 -0.69 1.16
N THR A 86 -5.15 -1.96 1.50
CA THR A 86 -4.47 -2.56 2.65
C THR A 86 -3.67 -3.79 2.23
N LYS A 87 -2.55 -4.04 2.91
CA LYS A 87 -1.72 -5.24 2.76
C LYS A 87 -1.72 -6.02 4.07
N ALA A 88 -2.55 -7.05 4.15
CA ALA A 88 -2.77 -7.87 5.34
C ALA A 88 -1.91 -9.15 5.38
N SER A 89 -1.05 -9.40 4.39
CA SER A 89 -0.28 -10.65 4.30
C SER A 89 0.68 -10.88 5.47
N ALA A 90 1.19 -9.82 6.10
CA ALA A 90 2.01 -9.91 7.32
C ALA A 90 1.23 -9.55 8.61
N VAL A 91 -0.05 -9.22 8.50
CA VAL A 91 -0.90 -8.85 9.65
C VAL A 91 -1.58 -10.11 10.18
N LYS A 92 -1.26 -10.46 11.44
CA LYS A 92 -1.88 -11.61 12.11
C LYS A 92 -3.39 -11.43 12.24
N PRO A 93 -4.20 -12.50 12.15
CA PRO A 93 -5.66 -12.42 12.18
C PRO A 93 -6.21 -11.56 13.33
N GLU A 94 -5.65 -11.68 14.54
CA GLU A 94 -6.05 -10.92 15.73
C GLU A 94 -5.83 -9.40 15.64
N HIS A 95 -5.08 -8.92 14.64
CA HIS A 95 -4.78 -7.51 14.41
C HIS A 95 -5.43 -6.95 13.13
N ARG A 96 -6.23 -7.74 12.41
CA ARG A 96 -6.80 -7.31 11.11
C ARG A 96 -7.99 -6.36 11.25
N ILE A 97 -8.54 -6.23 12.45
CA ILE A 97 -9.63 -5.31 12.74
C ILE A 97 -9.22 -4.46 13.94
N VAL A 98 -9.13 -3.15 13.71
CA VAL A 98 -8.81 -2.17 14.75
C VAL A 98 -9.90 -1.11 14.76
N GLU A 99 -10.56 -0.99 15.91
CA GLU A 99 -11.46 0.10 16.24
C GLU A 99 -10.83 0.90 17.38
N ALA A 100 -10.49 2.16 17.14
CA ALA A 100 -9.84 3.00 18.13
C ALA A 100 -9.97 4.50 17.80
N PRO A 101 -9.80 5.39 18.80
CA PRO A 101 -9.81 6.83 18.56
C PRO A 101 -8.70 7.28 17.60
N ALA A 102 -9.02 8.24 16.73
CA ALA A 102 -8.08 8.86 15.81
C ALA A 102 -7.05 9.70 16.55
N ARG A 103 -5.80 9.66 16.08
CA ARG A 103 -4.81 10.72 16.35
C ARG A 103 -4.30 11.24 15.01
N ILE A 104 -4.49 12.55 14.78
CA ILE A 104 -4.22 13.21 13.51
C ILE A 104 -2.80 13.78 13.46
N PHE A 105 -2.14 13.57 12.33
CA PHE A 105 -0.82 14.10 12.02
C PHE A 105 -0.78 14.60 10.58
N ASP A 106 -0.06 15.71 10.35
CA ASP A 106 0.14 16.27 9.02
C ASP A 106 1.58 16.03 8.51
N SER A 107 2.41 15.34 9.30
CA SER A 107 3.77 14.94 8.92
C SER A 107 4.27 13.74 9.74
N GLN A 108 5.24 13.00 9.19
CA GLN A 108 5.95 11.94 9.92
C GLN A 108 6.69 12.47 11.16
N GLU A 109 7.20 13.71 11.09
CA GLU A 109 7.91 14.33 12.19
C GLU A 109 6.97 14.63 13.37
N ALA A 110 5.76 15.14 13.10
CA ALA A 110 4.75 15.34 14.14
C ALA A 110 4.36 14.02 14.82
N PHE A 111 4.20 12.95 14.04
CA PHE A 111 3.96 11.60 14.57
C PHE A 111 5.10 11.13 15.47
N ARG A 112 6.35 11.30 15.03
CA ARG A 112 7.55 10.93 15.80
C ARG A 112 7.65 11.68 17.12
N MET A 113 7.39 12.99 17.12
CA MET A 113 7.39 13.81 18.33
C MET A 113 6.32 13.35 19.32
N ALA A 114 5.09 13.08 18.86
CA ALA A 114 4.01 12.59 19.74
C ALA A 114 4.33 11.21 20.34
N TYR A 115 4.96 10.31 19.58
CA TYR A 115 5.44 9.04 20.12
C TYR A 115 6.50 9.25 21.21
N GLN A 116 7.47 10.14 20.99
CA GLN A 116 8.52 10.46 21.96
C GLN A 116 7.96 11.12 23.23
N ALA A 117 6.89 11.89 23.10
CA ALA A 117 6.14 12.46 24.23
C ALA A 117 5.26 11.43 24.96
N GLY A 118 5.16 10.19 24.46
CA GLY A 118 4.36 9.12 25.07
C GLY A 118 2.85 9.22 24.80
N GLU A 119 2.41 10.13 23.92
CA GLU A 119 0.99 10.36 23.59
C GLU A 119 0.31 9.15 22.94
N LEU A 120 1.10 8.24 22.35
CA LEU A 120 0.61 7.11 21.57
C LEU A 120 0.57 5.79 22.35
N ASN A 121 0.86 5.77 23.66
CA ASN A 121 0.76 4.56 24.49
C ASN A 121 -0.70 4.23 24.85
N ARG A 122 -1.51 3.95 23.82
CA ARG A 122 -2.94 3.62 23.89
C ARG A 122 -3.39 2.99 22.59
N ASP A 123 -4.59 2.42 22.58
CA ASP A 123 -5.26 2.04 21.34
C ASP A 123 -5.47 3.30 20.49
N VAL A 124 -5.06 3.27 19.22
CA VAL A 124 -5.07 4.45 18.35
C VAL A 124 -5.11 4.10 16.87
N VAL A 125 -5.95 4.82 16.13
CA VAL A 125 -5.82 4.91 14.66
C VAL A 125 -5.01 6.16 14.34
N ALA A 126 -3.75 5.96 13.96
CA ALA A 126 -2.88 7.06 13.53
C ALA A 126 -3.27 7.50 12.12
N VAL A 127 -3.78 8.71 11.97
CA VAL A 127 -4.16 9.28 10.68
C VAL A 127 -3.09 10.27 10.25
N VAL A 128 -2.38 9.99 9.16
CA VAL A 128 -1.33 10.86 8.62
C VAL A 128 -1.80 11.43 7.28
N ARG A 129 -2.14 12.72 7.28
CA ARG A 129 -2.73 13.43 6.14
C ARG A 129 -1.68 14.18 5.34
N PHE A 130 -2.09 14.62 4.15
CA PHE A 130 -1.30 15.47 3.27
C PHE A 130 0.02 14.81 2.85
N GLN A 131 -0.03 13.50 2.65
CA GLN A 131 1.07 12.69 2.15
C GLN A 131 0.77 12.15 0.74
N GLY A 132 -0.31 12.62 0.11
CA GLY A 132 -0.72 12.22 -1.23
C GLY A 132 0.12 12.82 -2.37
N PRO A 133 -0.16 12.43 -3.62
CA PRO A 133 0.57 12.88 -4.80
C PRO A 133 0.61 14.40 -4.95
N SER A 134 -0.52 15.09 -4.79
CA SER A 134 -0.59 16.55 -4.94
C SER A 134 -0.03 17.32 -3.74
N ALA A 135 -0.10 16.74 -2.54
CA ALA A 135 0.42 17.37 -1.34
C ALA A 135 1.94 17.57 -1.38
N ASN A 136 2.70 16.47 -1.42
CA ASN A 136 4.16 16.49 -1.32
C ASN A 136 4.84 15.46 -2.24
N GLY A 137 4.14 14.97 -3.26
CA GLY A 137 4.68 13.99 -4.21
C GLY A 137 4.69 12.56 -3.69
N MET A 138 3.93 12.27 -2.63
CA MET A 138 3.76 10.93 -2.04
C MET A 138 5.09 10.22 -1.70
N PRO A 139 5.91 10.77 -0.78
CA PRO A 139 7.10 10.09 -0.31
C PRO A 139 6.74 8.83 0.49
N GLU A 140 7.66 7.88 0.59
CA GLU A 140 7.47 6.70 1.44
C GLU A 140 7.63 7.05 2.92
N LEU A 141 6.60 6.75 3.73
CA LEU A 141 6.54 7.07 5.16
C LEU A 141 7.25 6.02 6.05
N HIS A 142 8.49 5.68 5.70
CA HIS A 142 9.26 4.56 6.28
C HIS A 142 9.47 4.65 7.81
N SER A 143 9.41 5.84 8.40
CA SER A 143 9.64 6.03 9.84
C SER A 143 8.48 5.56 10.74
N LEU A 144 7.27 5.37 10.17
CA LEU A 144 6.07 5.06 10.95
C LEU A 144 5.99 3.59 11.35
N SER A 145 6.36 2.66 10.46
CA SER A 145 6.18 1.22 10.66
C SER A 145 6.86 0.68 11.93
N PRO A 146 8.14 1.01 12.23
CA PRO A 146 8.79 0.50 13.42
C PRO A 146 8.12 0.99 14.71
N ILE A 147 7.68 2.25 14.73
CA ILE A 147 7.01 2.86 15.89
C ILE A 147 5.67 2.20 16.15
N LEU A 148 4.82 2.10 15.13
CA LEU A 148 3.51 1.43 15.25
C LEU A 148 3.69 -0.05 15.63
N GLY A 149 4.68 -0.73 15.07
CA GLY A 149 5.00 -2.11 15.43
C GLY A 149 5.37 -2.27 16.90
N ALA A 150 6.13 -1.32 17.46
CA ALA A 150 6.49 -1.31 18.87
C ALA A 150 5.28 -1.03 19.80
N LEU A 151 4.33 -0.19 19.36
CA LEU A 151 3.07 0.02 20.10
C LEU A 151 2.21 -1.25 20.11
N GLN A 152 2.11 -1.95 18.97
CA GLN A 152 1.41 -3.23 18.89
C GLN A 152 2.06 -4.30 19.78
N ASP A 153 3.39 -4.35 19.85
CA ASP A 153 4.11 -5.29 20.73
C ASP A 153 3.88 -5.02 22.23
N LYS A 154 3.52 -3.77 22.60
CA LYS A 154 3.08 -3.43 23.96
C LYS A 154 1.64 -3.86 24.26
N GLY A 155 0.93 -4.42 23.27
CA GLY A 155 -0.44 -4.90 23.40
C GLY A 155 -1.52 -3.91 23.00
N PHE A 156 -1.17 -2.74 22.46
CA PHE A 156 -2.16 -1.76 21.99
C PHE A 156 -2.73 -2.16 20.62
N LYS A 157 -4.01 -1.88 20.40
CA LYS A 157 -4.65 -1.95 19.09
C LYS A 157 -4.29 -0.70 18.29
N VAL A 158 -3.47 -0.86 17.27
CA VAL A 158 -2.97 0.26 16.47
C VAL A 158 -3.20 0.02 14.99
N ALA A 159 -3.57 1.07 14.28
CA ALA A 159 -3.69 1.07 12.82
C ALA A 159 -3.18 2.39 12.24
N LEU A 160 -2.83 2.35 10.95
CA LEU A 160 -2.45 3.52 10.18
C LEU A 160 -3.49 3.82 9.10
N VAL A 161 -3.85 5.09 8.93
CA VAL A 161 -4.64 5.58 7.80
C VAL A 161 -3.89 6.76 7.17
N THR A 162 -3.67 6.74 5.87
CA THR A 162 -2.96 7.83 5.18
C THR A 162 -3.34 7.93 3.70
N ASP A 163 -3.39 9.16 3.20
CA ASP A 163 -3.46 9.46 1.76
C ASP A 163 -2.10 9.28 1.05
N GLY A 164 -1.02 9.02 1.80
CA GLY A 164 0.29 8.68 1.27
C GLY A 164 0.56 7.18 1.20
N ARG A 165 1.84 6.82 1.14
CA ARG A 165 2.30 5.44 0.96
C ARG A 165 3.32 5.00 2.01
N MET A 166 3.34 3.70 2.26
CA MET A 166 4.37 3.04 3.07
C MET A 166 5.47 2.47 2.16
N SER A 167 6.53 1.93 2.75
CA SER A 167 7.46 1.10 1.98
C SER A 167 6.69 -0.05 1.33
N GLY A 168 7.13 -0.50 0.14
CA GLY A 168 6.42 -1.55 -0.61
C GLY A 168 6.24 -2.89 0.14
N ALA A 169 6.91 -3.07 1.28
CA ALA A 169 6.84 -4.24 2.15
C ALA A 169 5.53 -4.31 2.97
N SER A 170 5.09 -5.52 3.29
CA SER A 170 3.96 -5.73 4.22
C SER A 170 4.44 -5.64 5.66
N GLY A 171 3.81 -4.78 6.47
CA GLY A 171 4.04 -4.68 7.90
C GLY A 171 3.08 -5.55 8.73
N LYS A 172 3.41 -5.73 10.02
CA LYS A 172 2.56 -6.47 10.98
C LYS A 172 1.38 -5.67 11.54
N VAL A 173 1.33 -4.36 11.24
CA VAL A 173 0.31 -3.42 11.69
C VAL A 173 -0.68 -3.19 10.54
N PRO A 174 -2.00 -3.24 10.79
CA PRO A 174 -2.99 -2.92 9.77
C PRO A 174 -2.84 -1.47 9.29
N SER A 175 -2.88 -1.28 7.97
CA SER A 175 -2.77 0.03 7.36
C SER A 175 -3.74 0.20 6.19
N ALA A 176 -4.40 1.35 6.11
CA ALA A 176 -5.10 1.84 4.94
C ALA A 176 -4.27 2.96 4.31
N ILE A 177 -3.73 2.71 3.11
CA ILE A 177 -2.83 3.62 2.40
C ILE A 177 -3.44 4.05 1.08
N HIS A 178 -2.89 5.10 0.47
CA HIS A 178 -3.36 5.67 -0.79
C HIS A 178 -4.83 6.13 -0.72
N ILE A 179 -5.31 6.54 0.46
CA ILE A 179 -6.67 7.04 0.61
C ILE A 179 -6.91 8.18 -0.37
N SER A 180 -7.88 7.98 -1.24
CA SER A 180 -8.26 8.82 -2.36
C SER A 180 -9.76 9.13 -2.28
N PRO A 181 -10.19 10.39 -2.46
CA PRO A 181 -9.36 11.57 -2.75
C PRO A 181 -8.43 11.93 -1.57
N GLU A 182 -7.25 12.47 -1.87
CA GLU A 182 -6.28 12.87 -0.84
C GLU A 182 -6.77 14.10 -0.06
N ALA A 183 -6.26 14.31 1.17
CA ALA A 183 -6.68 15.43 2.01
C ALA A 183 -6.37 16.79 1.37
N ALA A 184 -5.27 16.91 0.61
CA ALA A 184 -4.90 18.15 -0.09
C ALA A 184 -5.86 18.54 -1.23
N LYS A 185 -6.64 17.58 -1.75
CA LYS A 185 -7.70 17.80 -2.74
C LYS A 185 -9.09 17.88 -2.12
N GLY A 186 -9.19 17.96 -0.80
CA GLY A 186 -10.46 18.04 -0.07
C GLY A 186 -11.15 16.70 0.15
N GLY A 187 -10.43 15.58 0.07
CA GLY A 187 -10.95 14.28 0.46
C GLY A 187 -11.38 14.23 1.94
N ALA A 188 -12.30 13.32 2.26
CA ALA A 188 -12.91 13.18 3.60
C ALA A 188 -11.90 12.98 4.72
N LEU A 189 -10.69 12.47 4.42
CA LEU A 189 -9.60 12.35 5.39
C LEU A 189 -9.21 13.72 6.01
N ALA A 190 -9.41 14.83 5.30
CA ALA A 190 -9.19 16.19 5.81
C ALA A 190 -10.20 16.63 6.88
N GLN A 191 -11.33 15.93 7.04
CA GLN A 191 -12.42 16.24 7.98
C GLN A 191 -12.32 15.46 9.29
N VAL A 192 -11.46 14.44 9.34
CA VAL A 192 -11.21 13.64 10.54
C VAL A 192 -10.49 14.49 11.59
N ARG A 193 -10.90 14.34 12.86
CA ARG A 193 -10.42 15.06 14.03
C ARG A 193 -9.87 14.08 15.07
N ASP A 194 -9.01 14.58 15.94
CA ASP A 194 -8.53 13.80 17.09
C ASP A 194 -9.72 13.32 17.92
N GLY A 195 -9.71 12.03 18.27
CA GLY A 195 -10.74 11.40 19.10
C GLY A 195 -11.93 10.81 18.33
N ASP A 196 -12.09 11.07 17.03
CA ASP A 196 -13.11 10.37 16.23
C ASP A 196 -12.85 8.86 16.31
N LEU A 197 -13.88 8.03 16.44
CA LEU A 197 -13.71 6.58 16.45
C LEU A 197 -13.64 6.08 15.00
N LEU A 198 -12.55 5.41 14.65
CA LEU A 198 -12.38 4.81 13.32
C LEU A 198 -12.27 3.29 13.45
N THR A 199 -12.82 2.61 12.46
CA THR A 199 -12.71 1.16 12.31
C THR A 199 -11.98 0.83 11.00
N VAL A 200 -10.79 0.26 11.13
CA VAL A 200 -9.98 -0.28 10.02
C VAL A 200 -10.17 -1.79 9.99
N ASN A 201 -10.93 -2.28 9.02
CA ASN A 201 -11.23 -3.69 8.85
C ASN A 201 -10.56 -4.23 7.59
N CYS A 202 -9.39 -4.86 7.75
CA CYS A 202 -8.64 -5.44 6.65
C CYS A 202 -9.32 -6.68 6.04
N ASP A 203 -10.10 -7.43 6.82
CA ASP A 203 -10.77 -8.64 6.32
C ASP A 203 -11.92 -8.28 5.38
N ALA A 204 -12.76 -7.31 5.77
CA ALA A 204 -13.87 -6.82 4.95
C ALA A 204 -13.45 -5.76 3.91
N GLY A 205 -12.25 -5.18 4.04
CA GLY A 205 -11.82 -4.07 3.19
C GLY A 205 -12.61 -2.78 3.48
N ARG A 206 -12.89 -2.50 4.76
CA ARG A 206 -13.75 -1.38 5.18
C ARG A 206 -13.02 -0.38 6.07
N LEU A 207 -13.13 0.90 5.73
CA LEU A 207 -12.62 2.03 6.51
C LEU A 207 -13.80 2.89 6.96
N GLU A 208 -14.16 2.78 8.23
CA GLU A 208 -15.36 3.40 8.79
C GLU A 208 -15.00 4.43 9.85
N ILE A 209 -15.93 5.36 10.09
CA ILE A 209 -15.84 6.40 11.10
C ILE A 209 -17.21 6.50 11.80
N ASP A 210 -17.22 6.59 13.13
CA ASP A 210 -18.45 6.69 13.93
C ASP A 210 -18.99 8.13 13.95
N ILE A 211 -19.39 8.59 12.78
CA ILE A 211 -20.08 9.85 12.56
C ILE A 211 -20.94 9.71 11.30
N SER A 212 -22.09 10.38 11.28
CA SER A 212 -22.93 10.37 10.08
C SER A 212 -22.21 11.05 8.91
N GLU A 213 -22.50 10.61 7.68
CA GLU A 213 -21.92 11.22 6.48
C GLU A 213 -22.27 12.72 6.35
N ILE A 214 -23.47 13.11 6.81
CA ILE A 214 -23.93 14.51 6.83
C ILE A 214 -23.05 15.33 7.77
N ASP A 215 -22.90 14.89 9.02
CA ASP A 215 -22.11 15.62 10.01
C ASP A 215 -20.63 15.67 9.61
N LEU A 216 -20.10 14.60 8.98
CA LEU A 216 -18.74 14.58 8.45
C LEU A 216 -18.59 15.62 7.33
N ALA A 217 -19.51 15.64 6.37
CA ALA A 217 -19.48 16.54 5.22
C ALA A 217 -19.56 18.02 5.63
N GLU A 218 -20.27 18.35 6.72
CA GLU A 218 -20.35 19.72 7.25
C GLU A 218 -19.08 20.19 7.96
N ARG A 219 -18.14 19.28 8.29
CA ARG A 219 -16.91 19.69 8.97
C ARG A 219 -16.00 20.49 8.03
N PRO A 220 -15.42 21.60 8.51
CA PRO A 220 -14.39 22.31 7.78
C PRO A 220 -13.21 21.39 7.48
N LEU A 221 -12.76 21.43 6.23
CA LEU A 221 -11.56 20.74 5.77
C LEU A 221 -10.34 21.32 6.48
N ALA A 222 -9.47 20.46 6.99
CA ALA A 222 -8.15 20.88 7.39
C ALA A 222 -7.40 21.47 6.19
N THR A 223 -6.77 22.63 6.39
CA THR A 223 -6.00 23.28 5.34
C THR A 223 -4.63 22.63 5.24
N PHE A 224 -4.24 22.22 4.03
CA PHE A 224 -2.87 21.79 3.79
C PHE A 224 -1.91 22.95 4.07
N ARG A 225 -1.06 22.79 5.08
CA ARG A 225 0.04 23.69 5.40
C ARG A 225 1.33 22.94 5.16
N SER A 226 2.01 23.24 4.06
CA SER A 226 3.31 22.64 3.80
C SER A 226 4.26 22.99 4.94
N ASN A 227 4.70 21.98 5.69
CA ASN A 227 5.71 22.13 6.74
C ASN A 227 7.11 22.34 6.15
N GLU A 228 7.26 22.19 4.84
CA GLU A 228 8.50 22.46 4.10
C GLU A 228 8.31 23.68 3.20
N ALA A 229 9.39 24.42 2.96
CA ALA A 229 9.43 25.31 1.82
C ALA A 229 9.13 24.48 0.55
N GLN A 230 8.05 24.83 -0.17
CA GLN A 230 7.78 24.22 -1.48
C GLN A 230 8.90 24.53 -2.49
N SER A 231 9.76 25.50 -2.14
CA SER A 231 10.99 25.84 -2.83
C SER A 231 12.23 25.23 -2.20
N GLY A 232 13.18 24.84 -3.05
CA GLY A 232 14.42 24.16 -2.66
C GLY A 232 14.52 22.73 -3.20
N LEU A 233 15.77 22.24 -3.35
CA LEU A 233 16.11 20.93 -3.92
C LEU A 233 15.47 20.66 -5.31
N GLY A 234 15.17 21.72 -6.08
CA GLY A 234 14.55 21.62 -7.40
C GLY A 234 13.05 21.32 -7.39
N ARG A 235 12.37 21.30 -6.23
CA ARG A 235 10.93 20.98 -6.12
C ARG A 235 10.02 21.97 -6.85
N ASP A 236 10.49 23.20 -7.04
CA ASP A 236 9.80 24.24 -7.81
C ASP A 236 9.59 23.82 -9.28
N LEU A 237 10.51 23.03 -9.84
CA LEU A 237 10.41 22.49 -11.20
C LEU A 237 9.23 21.53 -11.36
N PHE A 238 8.71 20.98 -10.25
CA PHE A 238 7.66 19.98 -10.24
C PHE A 238 6.32 20.52 -9.71
N THR A 239 6.18 21.83 -9.52
CA THR A 239 4.92 22.43 -9.05
C THR A 239 3.76 22.11 -10.00
N ALA A 240 3.95 22.24 -11.31
CA ALA A 240 2.93 21.87 -12.30
C ALA A 240 2.57 20.38 -12.22
N PHE A 241 3.53 19.52 -11.88
CA PHE A 241 3.29 18.08 -11.73
C PHE A 241 2.41 17.81 -10.51
N ARG A 242 2.75 18.36 -9.34
CA ARG A 242 1.93 18.18 -8.12
C ARG A 242 0.53 18.77 -8.26
N SER A 243 0.38 19.89 -8.97
CA SER A 243 -0.94 20.50 -9.20
C SER A 243 -1.81 19.72 -10.19
N GLY A 244 -1.21 19.01 -11.16
CA GLY A 244 -1.93 18.33 -12.24
C GLY A 244 -2.06 16.81 -12.09
N VAL A 245 -1.46 16.21 -11.06
CA VAL A 245 -1.45 14.75 -10.87
C VAL A 245 -2.83 14.22 -10.47
N SER A 246 -3.20 13.06 -11.01
CA SER A 246 -4.41 12.33 -10.65
C SER A 246 -4.32 11.70 -9.26
N ASP A 247 -5.42 11.12 -8.78
CA ASP A 247 -5.44 10.42 -7.49
C ASP A 247 -4.68 9.09 -7.56
N ALA A 248 -4.30 8.56 -6.40
CA ALA A 248 -3.47 7.36 -6.33
C ALA A 248 -4.20 6.12 -6.88
N ASP A 249 -5.52 6.04 -6.72
CA ASP A 249 -6.37 4.96 -7.25
C ASP A 249 -6.52 4.98 -8.79
N THR A 250 -6.11 6.07 -9.45
CA THR A 250 -6.04 6.21 -10.91
C THR A 250 -4.60 6.22 -11.43
N GLY A 251 -3.63 5.89 -10.56
CA GLY A 251 -2.22 5.72 -10.93
C GLY A 251 -1.32 6.94 -10.68
N ALA A 252 -1.81 7.99 -10.00
CA ALA A 252 -1.04 9.21 -9.70
C ALA A 252 -0.28 9.75 -10.93
N SER A 253 -1.00 9.90 -12.04
CA SER A 253 -0.47 10.26 -13.35
C SER A 253 -0.81 11.70 -13.71
N LEU A 254 0.05 12.36 -14.50
CA LEU A 254 -0.33 13.62 -15.17
C LEU A 254 -1.19 13.41 -16.40
N PHE A 255 -1.11 12.23 -16.97
CA PHE A 255 -1.84 11.89 -18.17
C PHE A 255 -3.15 11.23 -17.77
N ASN A 256 -4.25 11.71 -18.33
CA ASN A 256 -5.53 11.06 -18.17
C ASN A 256 -5.59 9.80 -19.06
N LEU A 257 -4.89 8.75 -18.62
CA LEU A 257 -4.74 7.50 -19.37
C LEU A 257 -6.03 6.67 -19.40
N LEU A 258 -6.99 6.97 -18.52
CA LEU A 258 -8.21 6.19 -18.31
C LEU A 258 -9.48 6.85 -18.89
N GLN A 259 -9.37 8.01 -19.57
CA GLN A 259 -10.54 8.67 -20.18
C GLN A 259 -10.93 8.16 -21.58
N SER A 260 -10.32 7.08 -22.05
CA SER A 260 -10.78 6.38 -23.24
C SER A 260 -11.45 5.10 -22.78
N GLY A 261 -12.69 4.82 -23.21
CA GLY A 261 -13.41 3.57 -22.97
C GLY A 261 -12.76 2.34 -23.63
N ALA A 262 -11.46 2.15 -23.41
CA ALA A 262 -10.74 0.94 -23.70
C ALA A 262 -10.91 0.03 -22.48
N ILE A 263 -12.00 -0.72 -22.51
CA ILE A 263 -12.09 -2.03 -21.86
C ILE A 263 -10.85 -2.81 -22.30
N LEU A 264 -10.01 -3.21 -21.34
CA LEU A 264 -9.01 -4.26 -21.55
C LEU A 264 -9.71 -5.59 -21.86
#